data_AF-A0A948VJW9-F1
#
_entry.id   AF-A0A948VJW9-F1
#
_cell.length_a   1.000
_cell.length_b   1.000
_cell.length_c   1.000
_cell.angle_alpha   90.00
_cell.angle_beta   90.00
_cell.angle_gamma   90.00
#
_symmetry.space_group_name_H-M   'P 1'
#
loop_
_entity.id
_entity.type
_entity.pdbx_description
1 polymer ?
#
loop_
_entity_poly.entity_id
_entity_poly.type
_entity_poly.pdbx_seq_one_letter_code
_entity_poly.pdbx_strand_id
1 'polypeptide(L)'
;MQNHQSAAPLFETLLKHAKNKVTSFHTPGHKNGRSIDKRLRTFTGRNVYYLDVTVFPEVDSLHDPVGPIKKAQELMAKAYDVRHSFFLINGSSSGNIAMFLSACNPGDSVVLSRNCHKSALAGIILSGVWPIWIQPKIDQNLDIIFDSAPEQIEQALEKFPEAKAVFITSPTYNGVTTDIVKIAEICHRRRKILLVDEAHGPHLKFHKDFPISGVEAGADLCVHSIHKILSALSQGSVLHFNSDLVDLNRTKKIVSMLQSTSPNYMLLASIDLARKQVYESGEKMFSRIIRWAEWARGRTNQLKNFFCFTRDEIQKRGYDLDVTKLTINVTRTGLSGYKIEDILSRDYGIQVDCADIFSLIAIMGIGSNKKDVETLVTALEEIDTKYHGEEKNWILNLPSLSTEMVMMPRDVFFSYNTKRVPVRKSAGYIS
;
A
#
# COMPACT_ATOMS: atom_id res chain seq x y z
N MET A 1 -9.96 -25.42 -19.82
CA MET A 1 -10.83 -24.39 -19.23
C MET A 1 -10.52 -23.07 -19.92
N GLN A 2 -11.51 -22.41 -20.53
CA GLN A 2 -11.28 -21.09 -21.16
C GLN A 2 -10.71 -20.13 -20.13
N ASN A 3 -9.65 -19.40 -20.50
CA ASN A 3 -8.92 -18.52 -19.60
C ASN A 3 -9.77 -17.27 -19.29
N HIS A 4 -10.71 -17.40 -18.34
CA HIS A 4 -11.64 -16.34 -17.92
C HIS A 4 -10.93 -15.06 -17.44
N GLN A 5 -9.63 -15.13 -17.14
CA GLN A 5 -8.81 -14.01 -16.67
C GLN A 5 -8.45 -13.00 -17.77
N SER A 6 -8.56 -13.37 -19.05
CA SER A 6 -8.31 -12.48 -20.18
C SER A 6 -9.44 -11.47 -20.45
N ALA A 7 -10.61 -11.63 -19.82
CA ALA A 7 -11.69 -10.66 -19.91
C ALA A 7 -11.46 -9.49 -18.96
N ALA A 8 -11.95 -8.30 -19.30
CA ALA A 8 -12.07 -7.15 -18.37
C ALA A 8 -13.54 -6.70 -18.34
N PRO A 9 -14.42 -7.43 -17.62
CA PRO A 9 -15.87 -7.29 -17.75
C PRO A 9 -16.39 -5.87 -17.52
N LEU A 10 -15.81 -5.14 -16.57
CA LEU A 10 -16.26 -3.79 -16.24
C LEU A 10 -15.81 -2.79 -17.31
N PHE A 11 -14.53 -2.85 -17.69
CA PHE A 11 -14.01 -1.98 -18.73
C PHE A 11 -14.70 -2.22 -20.08
N GLU A 12 -14.90 -3.49 -20.47
CA GLU A 12 -15.59 -3.86 -21.72
C GLU A 12 -17.04 -3.34 -21.74
N THR A 13 -17.73 -3.41 -20.60
CA THR A 13 -19.09 -2.87 -20.45
C THR A 13 -19.11 -1.35 -20.60
N LEU A 14 -18.22 -0.64 -19.90
CA LEU A 14 -18.10 0.82 -20.01
C LEU A 14 -17.71 1.26 -21.43
N LEU A 15 -16.83 0.52 -22.10
CA LEU A 15 -16.44 0.79 -23.48
C LEU A 15 -17.61 0.61 -24.45
N LYS A 16 -18.46 -0.40 -24.24
CA LYS A 16 -19.70 -0.59 -25.01
C LYS A 16 -20.68 0.56 -24.75
N HIS A 17 -20.90 0.93 -23.50
CA HIS A 17 -21.76 2.05 -23.12
C HIS A 17 -21.32 3.36 -23.80
N ALA A 18 -20.02 3.67 -23.73
CA ALA A 18 -19.44 4.85 -24.35
C ALA A 18 -19.69 4.93 -25.88
N LYS A 19 -19.71 3.79 -26.58
CA LYS A 19 -19.97 3.70 -28.02
C LYS A 19 -21.43 3.94 -28.39
N ASN A 20 -22.37 3.64 -27.50
CA ASN A 20 -23.82 3.76 -27.75
C ASN A 20 -24.29 5.23 -27.82
N LYS A 21 -23.45 6.21 -27.46
CA LYS A 21 -23.74 7.66 -27.52
C LYS A 21 -25.09 8.04 -26.90
N VAL A 22 -25.43 7.41 -25.78
CA VAL A 22 -26.70 7.64 -25.07
C VAL A 22 -26.85 9.12 -24.71
N THR A 23 -28.06 9.65 -24.91
CA THR A 23 -28.39 11.02 -24.50
C THR A 23 -28.47 11.09 -22.98
N SER A 24 -27.47 11.75 -22.37
CA SER A 24 -27.37 11.86 -20.91
C SER A 24 -28.32 12.94 -20.35
N PHE A 25 -29.30 12.49 -19.57
CA PHE A 25 -30.06 13.33 -18.63
C PHE A 25 -29.70 13.06 -17.16
N HIS A 26 -28.91 12.02 -16.90
CA HIS A 26 -28.38 11.65 -15.58
C HIS A 26 -27.13 12.46 -15.18
N THR A 27 -26.65 12.30 -13.95
CA THR A 27 -25.32 12.76 -13.51
C THR A 27 -24.20 11.96 -14.21
N PRO A 28 -22.98 12.51 -14.38
CA PRO A 28 -22.52 13.80 -13.88
C PRO A 28 -22.90 15.01 -14.76
N GLY A 29 -22.82 16.21 -14.18
CA GLY A 29 -23.24 17.47 -14.80
C GLY A 29 -22.47 17.87 -16.06
N HIS A 30 -21.29 17.28 -16.31
CA HIS A 30 -20.50 17.59 -17.51
C HIS A 30 -21.07 17.03 -18.80
N LYS A 31 -22.08 16.15 -18.72
CA LYS A 31 -22.82 15.58 -19.85
C LYS A 31 -21.90 15.06 -20.95
N ASN A 32 -21.10 14.05 -20.62
CA ASN A 32 -20.12 13.42 -21.53
C ASN A 32 -19.04 14.41 -22.02
N GLY A 33 -18.69 15.38 -21.18
CA GLY A 33 -17.55 16.29 -21.37
C GLY A 33 -17.91 17.58 -22.10
N ARG A 34 -19.20 17.88 -22.30
CA ARG A 34 -19.66 19.09 -23.01
C ARG A 34 -19.33 20.37 -22.25
N SER A 35 -19.50 20.37 -20.94
CA SER A 35 -19.23 21.55 -20.10
C SER A 35 -17.80 21.63 -19.54
N ILE A 36 -16.95 20.63 -19.83
CA ILE A 36 -15.55 20.65 -19.36
C ILE A 36 -14.79 21.77 -20.07
N ASP A 37 -13.94 22.47 -19.32
CA ASP A 37 -13.04 23.50 -19.86
C ASP A 37 -12.30 22.96 -21.09
N LYS A 38 -12.29 23.75 -22.16
CA LYS A 38 -11.73 23.34 -23.45
C LYS A 38 -10.27 22.91 -23.34
N ARG A 39 -9.46 23.55 -22.49
CA ARG A 39 -8.04 23.21 -22.31
C ARG A 39 -7.89 21.80 -21.76
N LEU A 40 -8.63 21.48 -20.70
CA LEU A 40 -8.61 20.14 -20.10
C LEU A 40 -9.15 19.10 -21.07
N ARG A 41 -10.29 19.37 -21.72
CA ARG A 41 -10.89 18.44 -22.68
C ARG A 41 -10.00 18.13 -23.87
N THR A 42 -9.28 19.13 -24.38
CA THR A 42 -8.31 18.94 -25.46
C THR A 42 -7.11 18.11 -24.99
N PHE A 43 -6.59 18.38 -23.79
CA PHE A 43 -5.46 17.65 -23.22
C PHE A 43 -5.78 16.17 -22.96
N THR A 44 -6.91 15.88 -22.30
CA THR A 44 -7.29 14.50 -21.94
C THR A 44 -7.93 13.73 -23.08
N GLY A 45 -8.41 14.44 -24.10
CA GLY A 45 -9.32 13.89 -25.10
C GLY A 45 -10.75 13.74 -24.57
N ARG A 46 -11.71 13.60 -25.49
CA ARG A 46 -13.16 13.54 -25.17
C ARG A 46 -13.61 12.19 -24.61
N ASN A 47 -12.93 11.10 -24.97
CA ASN A 47 -13.37 9.74 -24.66
C ASN A 47 -13.36 9.43 -23.16
N VAL A 48 -12.46 10.05 -22.39
CA VAL A 48 -12.37 9.85 -20.94
C VAL A 48 -13.69 10.18 -20.23
N TYR A 49 -14.38 11.24 -20.67
CA TYR A 49 -15.64 11.69 -20.06
C TYR A 49 -16.85 10.80 -20.38
N TYR A 50 -16.70 9.83 -21.27
CA TYR A 50 -17.75 8.83 -21.52
C TYR A 50 -17.66 7.64 -20.56
N LEU A 51 -16.54 7.50 -19.85
CA LEU A 51 -16.34 6.49 -18.81
C LEU A 51 -16.70 7.03 -17.42
N ASP A 52 -16.93 8.34 -17.29
CA ASP A 52 -17.44 8.97 -16.06
C ASP A 52 -18.97 8.94 -16.07
N VAL A 53 -19.51 7.87 -15.49
CA VAL A 53 -20.94 7.53 -15.50
C VAL A 53 -21.47 7.46 -14.08
N THR A 54 -22.80 7.62 -13.93
CA THR A 54 -23.48 7.35 -12.67
C THR A 54 -23.86 5.86 -12.55
N VAL A 55 -24.42 5.46 -11.42
CA VAL A 55 -24.94 4.11 -11.20
C VAL A 55 -26.20 3.88 -12.03
N PHE A 56 -26.21 2.85 -12.86
CA PHE A 56 -27.39 2.34 -13.57
C PHE A 56 -27.22 0.85 -13.88
N PRO A 57 -28.31 0.10 -14.16
CA PRO A 57 -28.27 -1.37 -14.23
C PRO A 57 -27.21 -1.97 -15.16
N GLU A 58 -26.88 -1.29 -16.28
CA GLU A 58 -25.86 -1.76 -17.23
C GLU A 58 -24.45 -1.82 -16.62
N VAL A 59 -24.04 -0.79 -15.87
CA VAL A 59 -22.66 -0.66 -15.35
C VAL A 59 -22.50 -1.22 -13.94
N ASP A 60 -23.59 -1.74 -13.35
CA ASP A 60 -23.68 -2.28 -11.99
C ASP A 60 -23.69 -1.19 -10.90
N SER A 61 -23.82 -1.61 -9.64
CA SER A 61 -23.63 -0.77 -8.46
C SER A 61 -22.46 -1.29 -7.63
N LEU A 62 -21.53 -0.42 -7.24
CA LEU A 62 -20.40 -0.84 -6.38
C LEU A 62 -20.86 -1.24 -4.97
N HIS A 63 -22.01 -0.73 -4.50
CA HIS A 63 -22.53 -1.01 -3.16
C HIS A 63 -23.25 -2.35 -3.05
N ASP A 64 -23.74 -2.89 -4.17
CA ASP A 64 -24.39 -4.20 -4.26
C ASP A 64 -24.14 -4.78 -5.67
N PRO A 65 -22.92 -5.25 -5.94
CA PRO A 65 -22.53 -5.65 -7.29
C PRO A 65 -23.18 -6.99 -7.66
N VAL A 66 -23.90 -7.00 -8.79
CA VAL A 66 -24.58 -8.19 -9.33
C VAL A 66 -24.19 -8.51 -10.79
N GLY A 67 -23.55 -7.57 -11.48
CA GLY A 67 -23.21 -7.61 -12.90
C GLY A 67 -21.71 -7.48 -13.16
N PRO A 68 -21.26 -6.54 -14.03
CA PRO A 68 -19.86 -6.46 -14.45
C PRO A 68 -18.87 -6.18 -13.29
N ILE A 69 -19.24 -5.41 -12.27
CA ILE A 69 -18.37 -5.19 -11.10
C ILE A 69 -18.19 -6.50 -10.33
N LYS A 70 -19.28 -7.26 -10.10
CA LYS A 70 -19.21 -8.56 -9.44
C LYS A 70 -18.27 -9.51 -10.16
N LYS A 71 -18.40 -9.61 -11.50
CA LYS A 71 -17.53 -10.47 -12.32
C LYS A 71 -16.06 -10.03 -12.25
N ALA A 72 -15.78 -8.72 -12.31
CA ALA A 72 -14.42 -8.21 -12.17
C ALA A 72 -13.81 -8.53 -10.79
N GLN A 73 -14.60 -8.39 -9.72
CA GLN A 73 -14.21 -8.77 -8.36
C GLN A 73 -13.99 -10.27 -8.19
N GLU A 74 -14.80 -11.12 -8.82
CA GLU A 74 -14.61 -12.58 -8.83
C GLU A 74 -13.34 -12.99 -9.59
N LEU A 75 -13.03 -12.33 -10.71
CA LEU A 75 -11.77 -12.54 -11.42
C LEU A 75 -10.57 -12.10 -10.58
N MET A 76 -10.69 -10.97 -9.87
CA MET A 76 -9.66 -10.49 -8.94
C MET A 76 -9.44 -11.49 -7.81
N ALA A 77 -10.52 -11.98 -7.18
CA ALA A 77 -10.44 -13.01 -6.14
C ALA A 77 -9.72 -14.27 -6.63
N LYS A 78 -10.07 -14.75 -7.83
CA LYS A 78 -9.40 -15.90 -8.46
C LYS A 78 -7.93 -15.62 -8.81
N ALA A 79 -7.56 -14.41 -9.21
CA ALA A 79 -6.19 -14.07 -9.55
C ALA A 79 -5.26 -14.09 -8.32
N TYR A 80 -5.80 -13.74 -7.14
CA TYR A 80 -5.07 -13.75 -5.88
C TYR A 80 -5.27 -15.01 -5.04
N ASP A 81 -6.11 -15.94 -5.50
CA ASP A 81 -6.48 -17.18 -4.81
C ASP A 81 -7.11 -16.94 -3.42
N VAL A 82 -8.08 -16.02 -3.38
CA VAL A 82 -8.83 -15.65 -2.16
C VAL A 82 -10.33 -15.82 -2.37
N ARG A 83 -11.10 -15.93 -1.28
CA ARG A 83 -12.56 -16.13 -1.34
C ARG A 83 -13.29 -14.95 -1.97
N HIS A 84 -12.93 -13.73 -1.57
CA HIS A 84 -13.54 -12.51 -2.11
C HIS A 84 -12.51 -11.38 -2.24
N SER A 85 -12.74 -10.51 -3.22
CA SER A 85 -12.01 -9.26 -3.40
C SER A 85 -13.02 -8.12 -3.58
N PHE A 86 -12.80 -7.01 -2.88
CA PHE A 86 -13.61 -5.81 -2.96
C PHE A 86 -12.82 -4.68 -3.60
N PHE A 87 -13.35 -4.09 -4.67
CA PHE A 87 -12.72 -2.90 -5.26
C PHE A 87 -12.98 -1.68 -4.38
N LEU A 88 -11.94 -0.87 -4.20
CA LEU A 88 -11.96 0.31 -3.37
C LEU A 88 -11.53 1.52 -4.19
N ILE A 89 -12.37 2.55 -4.19
CA ILE A 89 -12.11 3.82 -4.88
C ILE A 89 -11.58 4.94 -3.98
N ASN A 90 -11.53 4.71 -2.66
CA ASN A 90 -11.08 5.68 -1.67
C ASN A 90 -9.67 5.35 -1.14
N GLY A 91 -8.89 4.58 -1.90
CA GLY A 91 -7.54 4.15 -1.53
C GLY A 91 -7.47 3.11 -0.43
N SER A 92 -6.30 2.51 -0.25
CA SER A 92 -6.03 1.53 0.82
C SER A 92 -6.23 2.08 2.23
N SER A 93 -6.28 3.40 2.39
CA SER A 93 -6.72 4.03 3.63
C SER A 93 -8.11 3.56 4.05
N SER A 94 -9.08 3.51 3.13
CA SER A 94 -10.41 2.97 3.43
C SER A 94 -10.39 1.46 3.62
N GLY A 95 -9.49 0.76 2.91
CA GLY A 95 -9.25 -0.68 3.10
C GLY A 95 -8.79 -1.00 4.52
N ASN A 96 -7.79 -0.29 5.04
CA ASN A 96 -7.31 -0.50 6.41
C ASN A 96 -8.40 -0.21 7.44
N ILE A 97 -9.13 0.89 7.30
CA ILE A 97 -10.28 1.19 8.17
C ILE A 97 -11.33 0.06 8.09
N ALA A 98 -11.60 -0.46 6.89
CA ALA A 98 -12.53 -1.56 6.69
C ALA A 98 -12.07 -2.83 7.41
N MET A 99 -10.77 -3.14 7.40
CA MET A 99 -10.22 -4.29 8.12
C MET A 99 -10.51 -4.21 9.62
N PHE A 100 -10.21 -3.07 10.26
CA PHE A 100 -10.48 -2.85 11.69
C PHE A 100 -11.97 -2.96 12.01
N LEU A 101 -12.83 -2.26 11.28
CA LEU A 101 -14.28 -2.26 11.52
C LEU A 101 -14.92 -3.64 11.27
N SER A 102 -14.34 -4.44 10.37
CA SER A 102 -14.88 -5.76 10.02
C SER A 102 -14.48 -6.81 11.05
N ALA A 103 -13.24 -6.76 11.53
CA ALA A 103 -12.68 -7.75 12.45
C ALA A 103 -13.04 -7.48 13.93
N CYS A 104 -13.28 -6.21 14.31
CA CYS A 104 -13.32 -5.80 15.70
C CYS A 104 -14.59 -5.01 16.06
N ASN A 105 -15.00 -5.09 17.32
CA ASN A 105 -16.00 -4.24 17.96
C ASN A 105 -15.32 -3.17 18.84
N PRO A 106 -16.03 -2.10 19.21
CA PRO A 106 -15.54 -1.18 20.23
C PRO A 106 -15.15 -1.92 21.51
N GLY A 107 -13.95 -1.64 22.04
CA GLY A 107 -13.39 -2.30 23.23
C GLY A 107 -12.55 -3.54 22.95
N ASP A 108 -12.61 -4.15 21.75
CA ASP A 108 -11.66 -5.19 21.36
C ASP A 108 -10.24 -4.62 21.29
N SER A 109 -9.21 -5.45 21.46
CA SER A 109 -7.81 -5.03 21.34
C SER A 109 -7.12 -5.61 20.11
N VAL A 110 -6.17 -4.86 19.53
CA VAL A 110 -5.41 -5.26 18.34
C VAL A 110 -3.92 -5.07 18.58
N VAL A 111 -3.13 -6.11 18.32
CA VAL A 111 -1.67 -6.06 18.38
C VAL A 111 -1.13 -5.50 17.07
N LEU A 112 -0.28 -4.48 17.13
CA LEU A 112 0.30 -3.86 15.92
C LEU A 112 1.61 -3.13 16.19
N SER A 113 2.44 -3.01 15.16
CA SER A 113 3.68 -2.23 15.21
C SER A 113 3.42 -0.72 15.25
N ARG A 114 4.32 0.00 15.93
CA ARG A 114 4.35 1.48 15.86
C ARG A 114 4.78 2.02 14.49
N ASN A 115 5.24 1.15 13.58
CA ASN A 115 5.56 1.48 12.19
C ASN A 115 4.34 1.46 11.24
N CYS A 116 3.12 1.30 11.75
CA CYS A 116 1.92 1.24 10.92
C CYS A 116 1.60 2.58 10.24
N HIS A 117 0.98 2.53 9.06
CA HIS A 117 0.54 3.73 8.35
C HIS A 117 -0.58 4.47 9.13
N LYS A 118 -0.69 5.80 8.95
CA LYS A 118 -1.71 6.64 9.61
C LYS A 118 -3.15 6.18 9.44
N SER A 119 -3.46 5.42 8.38
CA SER A 119 -4.79 4.84 8.18
C SER A 119 -5.12 3.72 9.17
N ALA A 120 -4.13 3.03 9.72
CA ALA A 120 -4.33 2.08 10.81
C ALA A 120 -4.78 2.83 12.08
N LEU A 121 -4.18 3.98 12.39
CA LEU A 121 -4.63 4.84 13.49
C LEU A 121 -6.06 5.35 13.26
N ALA A 122 -6.42 5.72 12.03
CA ALA A 122 -7.81 6.06 11.69
C ALA A 122 -8.75 4.86 11.91
N GLY A 123 -8.33 3.65 11.53
CA GLY A 123 -9.05 2.41 11.81
C GLY A 123 -9.25 2.19 13.32
N ILE A 124 -8.21 2.41 14.12
CA ILE A 124 -8.25 2.33 15.59
C ILE A 124 -9.29 3.29 16.17
N ILE A 125 -9.23 4.57 15.78
CA ILE A 125 -10.14 5.62 16.25
C ILE A 125 -11.59 5.28 15.88
N LEU A 126 -11.85 4.95 14.61
CA LEU A 126 -13.20 4.73 14.11
C LEU A 126 -13.85 3.44 14.64
N SER A 127 -13.05 2.38 14.81
CA SER A 127 -13.53 1.12 15.39
C SER A 127 -13.61 1.16 16.92
N GLY A 128 -12.86 2.05 17.58
CA GLY A 128 -12.80 2.11 19.04
C GLY A 128 -12.05 0.92 19.66
N VAL A 129 -11.07 0.36 18.94
CA VAL A 129 -10.23 -0.73 19.47
C VAL A 129 -9.09 -0.21 20.32
N TRP A 130 -8.66 -1.02 21.29
CA TRP A 130 -7.52 -0.74 22.13
C TRP A 130 -6.23 -1.21 21.43
N PRO A 131 -5.31 -0.31 21.04
CA PRO A 131 -4.08 -0.73 20.38
C PRO A 131 -3.05 -1.28 21.38
N ILE A 132 -2.52 -2.46 21.10
CA ILE A 132 -1.38 -3.05 21.81
C ILE A 132 -0.14 -2.84 20.93
N TRP A 133 0.65 -1.83 21.28
CA TRP A 133 1.80 -1.41 20.49
C TRP A 133 2.99 -2.35 20.65
N ILE A 134 3.58 -2.76 19.53
CA ILE A 134 4.89 -3.39 19.46
C ILE A 134 5.91 -2.33 19.02
N GLN A 135 7.02 -2.27 19.75
CA GLN A 135 8.15 -1.44 19.38
C GLN A 135 8.86 -2.08 18.17
N PRO A 136 8.95 -1.40 17.02
CA PRO A 136 9.63 -1.97 15.87
C PRO A 136 11.14 -2.08 16.12
N LYS A 137 11.76 -3.08 15.50
CA LYS A 137 13.22 -3.24 15.50
C LYS A 137 13.83 -2.24 14.52
N ILE A 138 15.02 -1.75 14.86
CA ILE A 138 15.81 -0.84 14.03
C ILE A 138 17.09 -1.55 13.65
N ASP A 139 17.47 -1.46 12.39
CA ASP A 139 18.83 -1.83 11.95
C ASP A 139 19.66 -0.56 11.79
N GLN A 140 20.58 -0.32 12.72
CA GLN A 140 21.46 0.86 12.68
C GLN A 140 22.50 0.79 11.56
N ASN A 141 22.76 -0.39 10.98
CA ASN A 141 23.71 -0.49 9.87
C ASN A 141 23.04 -0.19 8.53
N LEU A 142 21.72 -0.36 8.44
CA LEU A 142 20.94 -0.09 7.24
C LEU A 142 20.12 1.21 7.35
N ASP A 143 20.04 1.81 8.54
CA ASP A 143 19.23 2.98 8.86
C ASP A 143 17.73 2.79 8.55
N ILE A 144 17.20 1.57 8.75
CA ILE A 144 15.79 1.25 8.49
C ILE A 144 15.06 0.71 9.71
N ILE A 145 13.74 0.86 9.67
CA ILE A 145 12.81 0.35 10.68
C ILE A 145 12.08 -0.86 10.09
N PHE A 146 12.17 -2.00 10.76
CA PHE A 146 11.43 -3.20 10.41
C PHE A 146 10.01 -3.18 10.99
N ASP A 147 9.11 -3.99 10.44
CA ASP A 147 7.87 -4.34 11.14
C ASP A 147 8.12 -5.46 12.17
N SER A 148 7.06 -5.90 12.85
CA SER A 148 7.07 -6.89 13.90
C SER A 148 7.58 -8.23 13.39
N ALA A 149 8.59 -8.75 14.07
CA ALA A 149 9.06 -10.12 13.86
C ALA A 149 8.06 -11.13 14.47
N PRO A 150 8.01 -12.38 13.98
CA PRO A 150 7.14 -13.42 14.55
C PRO A 150 7.26 -13.57 16.06
N GLU A 151 8.48 -13.49 16.61
CA GLU A 151 8.72 -13.64 18.04
C GLU A 151 8.11 -12.49 18.85
N GLN A 152 8.05 -11.27 18.30
CA GLN A 152 7.41 -10.13 18.94
C GLN A 152 5.88 -10.29 18.96
N ILE A 153 5.30 -10.84 17.89
CA ILE A 153 3.87 -11.16 17.82
C ILE A 153 3.53 -12.25 18.84
N GLU A 154 4.32 -13.32 18.90
CA GLU A 154 4.16 -14.42 19.85
C GLU A 154 4.15 -13.91 21.30
N GLN A 155 5.18 -13.14 21.68
CA GLN A 155 5.29 -12.55 23.02
C GLN A 155 4.13 -11.61 23.34
N ALA A 156 3.69 -10.79 22.37
CA ALA A 156 2.56 -9.90 22.56
C ALA A 156 1.26 -10.66 22.80
N LEU A 157 0.99 -11.74 22.05
CA LEU A 157 -0.19 -12.57 22.22
C LEU A 157 -0.16 -13.45 23.47
N GLU A 158 1.02 -13.79 24.00
CA GLU A 158 1.17 -14.43 25.31
C GLU A 158 0.84 -13.47 26.45
N LYS A 159 1.31 -12.22 26.34
CA LYS A 159 1.04 -11.18 27.34
C LYS A 159 -0.40 -10.67 27.30
N PHE A 160 -0.98 -10.61 26.12
CA PHE A 160 -2.33 -10.10 25.86
C PHE A 160 -3.17 -11.16 25.14
N PRO A 161 -3.50 -12.28 25.80
CA PRO A 161 -4.27 -13.37 25.20
C PRO A 161 -5.68 -12.96 24.82
N GLU A 162 -6.20 -11.85 25.33
CA GLU A 162 -7.49 -11.27 24.98
C GLU A 162 -7.50 -10.55 23.62
N ALA A 163 -6.32 -10.23 23.06
CA ALA A 163 -6.19 -9.57 21.75
C ALA A 163 -7.06 -10.24 20.69
N LYS A 164 -7.84 -9.45 19.96
CA LYS A 164 -8.78 -9.96 18.95
C LYS A 164 -8.07 -10.25 17.62
N ALA A 165 -7.17 -9.36 17.23
CA ALA A 165 -6.48 -9.40 15.94
C ALA A 165 -5.03 -8.96 16.05
N VAL A 166 -4.25 -9.31 15.03
CA VAL A 166 -2.90 -8.79 14.77
C VAL A 166 -2.95 -8.01 13.46
N PHE A 167 -2.33 -6.83 13.45
CA PHE A 167 -2.15 -6.02 12.25
C PHE A 167 -0.66 -5.88 11.95
N ILE A 168 -0.26 -6.19 10.72
CA ILE A 168 1.11 -6.02 10.22
C ILE A 168 1.13 -5.20 8.93
N THR A 169 2.21 -4.44 8.70
CA THR A 169 2.50 -3.83 7.41
C THR A 169 3.60 -4.64 6.73
N SER A 170 3.29 -5.23 5.57
CA SER A 170 4.28 -6.00 4.81
C SER A 170 3.94 -5.94 3.32
N PRO A 171 4.88 -5.50 2.45
CA PRO A 171 6.22 -5.01 2.78
C PRO A 171 6.19 -3.65 3.49
N THR A 172 7.26 -3.34 4.23
CA THR A 172 7.54 -1.97 4.68
C THR A 172 7.80 -1.06 3.47
N TYR A 173 7.87 0.26 3.71
CA TYR A 173 8.16 1.22 2.64
C TYR A 173 9.49 0.95 1.92
N ASN A 174 10.47 0.42 2.65
CA ASN A 174 11.80 0.04 2.14
C ASN A 174 11.80 -1.30 1.39
N GLY A 175 10.65 -1.97 1.26
CA GLY A 175 10.53 -3.27 0.58
C GLY A 175 10.81 -4.48 1.46
N VAL A 176 11.03 -4.31 2.76
CA VAL A 176 11.34 -5.43 3.65
C VAL A 176 10.04 -6.13 4.08
N THR A 177 10.04 -7.45 4.03
CA THR A 177 8.92 -8.31 4.44
C THR A 177 9.33 -9.15 5.65
N THR A 178 8.41 -9.27 6.60
CA THR A 178 8.54 -10.18 7.75
C THR A 178 8.10 -11.59 7.35
N ASP A 179 8.38 -12.58 8.20
CA ASP A 179 7.90 -13.96 7.98
C ASP A 179 6.39 -14.05 8.29
N ILE A 180 5.58 -13.61 7.32
CA ILE A 180 4.12 -13.55 7.44
C ILE A 180 3.53 -14.96 7.63
N VAL A 181 4.15 -15.99 7.05
CA VAL A 181 3.69 -17.38 7.17
C VAL A 181 3.72 -17.80 8.64
N LYS A 182 4.85 -17.59 9.33
CA LYS A 182 4.92 -17.86 10.78
C LYS A 182 3.94 -17.01 11.58
N ILE A 183 3.75 -15.75 11.21
CA ILE A 183 2.78 -14.86 11.90
C ILE A 183 1.34 -15.38 11.72
N ALA A 184 0.96 -15.86 10.54
CA ALA A 184 -0.33 -16.48 10.29
C ALA A 184 -0.52 -17.73 11.13
N GLU A 185 0.48 -18.61 11.18
CA GLU A 185 0.47 -19.80 12.05
C GLU A 185 0.32 -19.43 13.54
N ILE A 186 1.02 -18.39 14.00
CA ILE A 186 0.92 -17.82 15.37
C ILE A 186 -0.49 -17.34 15.68
N CYS A 187 -1.11 -16.63 14.74
CA CYS A 187 -2.46 -16.09 14.90
C CYS A 187 -3.51 -17.20 14.91
N HIS A 188 -3.49 -18.07 13.90
CA HIS A 188 -4.55 -19.06 13.68
C HIS A 188 -4.56 -20.16 14.73
N ARG A 189 -3.40 -20.62 15.23
CA ARG A 189 -3.35 -21.58 16.34
C ARG A 189 -3.97 -21.03 17.64
N ARG A 190 -4.02 -19.70 17.78
CA ARG A 190 -4.65 -18.98 18.90
C ARG A 190 -6.04 -18.41 18.53
N ARG A 191 -6.58 -18.77 17.36
CA ARG A 191 -7.83 -18.27 16.80
C ARG A 191 -7.90 -16.73 16.75
N LYS A 192 -6.78 -16.09 16.40
CA LYS A 192 -6.67 -14.64 16.19
C LYS A 192 -6.77 -14.31 14.71
N ILE A 193 -7.32 -13.14 14.41
CA ILE A 193 -7.47 -12.63 13.04
C ILE A 193 -6.17 -11.96 12.61
N LEU A 194 -5.65 -12.27 11.43
CA LEU A 194 -4.50 -11.61 10.83
C LEU A 194 -4.93 -10.58 9.78
N LEU A 195 -4.65 -9.30 10.05
CA LEU A 195 -4.87 -8.17 9.16
C LEU A 195 -3.54 -7.75 8.55
N VAL A 196 -3.46 -7.68 7.21
CA VAL A 196 -2.21 -7.30 6.52
C VAL A 196 -2.44 -6.06 5.66
N ASP A 197 -1.71 -4.99 5.98
CA ASP A 197 -1.54 -3.86 5.07
C ASP A 197 -0.39 -4.18 4.10
N GLU A 198 -0.76 -4.70 2.94
CA GLU A 198 0.14 -4.99 1.82
C GLU A 198 -0.03 -3.94 0.71
N ALA A 199 -0.22 -2.68 1.10
CA ALA A 199 -0.40 -1.58 0.16
C ALA A 199 0.72 -1.51 -0.90
N HIS A 200 1.96 -1.85 -0.54
CA HIS A 200 3.11 -1.84 -1.44
C HIS A 200 3.42 -3.20 -2.09
N GLY A 201 2.65 -4.25 -1.84
CA GLY A 201 2.91 -5.61 -2.35
C GLY A 201 1.87 -6.23 -3.31
N PRO A 202 1.07 -5.48 -4.10
CA PRO A 202 0.07 -6.12 -4.99
C PRO A 202 0.69 -7.01 -6.08
N HIS A 203 1.96 -6.85 -6.38
CA HIS A 203 2.69 -7.61 -7.41
C HIS A 203 3.29 -8.92 -6.91
N LEU A 204 3.45 -9.08 -5.59
CA LEU A 204 4.31 -10.11 -5.00
C LEU A 204 3.94 -11.53 -5.45
N LYS A 205 2.65 -11.86 -5.51
CA LYS A 205 2.14 -13.16 -5.95
C LYS A 205 2.50 -13.53 -7.40
N PHE A 206 2.79 -12.54 -8.26
CA PHE A 206 2.90 -12.75 -9.71
C PHE A 206 4.31 -13.05 -10.22
N HIS A 207 5.28 -13.26 -9.32
CA HIS A 207 6.61 -13.71 -9.70
C HIS A 207 7.30 -14.45 -8.54
N LYS A 208 7.87 -15.63 -8.83
CA LYS A 208 8.53 -16.50 -7.82
C LYS A 208 9.73 -15.87 -7.10
N ASP A 209 10.37 -14.88 -7.72
CA ASP A 209 11.54 -14.22 -7.13
C ASP A 209 11.14 -13.08 -6.18
N PHE A 210 9.85 -12.86 -5.92
CA PHE A 210 9.39 -11.94 -4.88
C PHE A 210 9.17 -12.65 -3.54
N PRO A 211 9.13 -11.88 -2.43
CA PRO A 211 8.64 -12.38 -1.16
C PRO A 211 7.22 -12.93 -1.25
N ILE A 212 6.87 -13.83 -0.32
CA ILE A 212 5.51 -14.36 -0.19
C ILE A 212 4.55 -13.21 0.13
N SER A 213 3.45 -13.12 -0.61
CA SER A 213 2.42 -12.12 -0.35
C SER A 213 1.58 -12.44 0.90
N GLY A 214 0.97 -11.43 1.51
CA GLY A 214 0.07 -11.59 2.65
C GLY A 214 -1.12 -12.49 2.34
N VAL A 215 -1.67 -12.43 1.12
CA VAL A 215 -2.76 -13.31 0.69
C VAL A 215 -2.32 -14.77 0.59
N GLU A 216 -1.08 -15.03 0.13
CA GLU A 216 -0.51 -16.39 0.06
C GLU A 216 -0.15 -16.93 1.44
N ALA A 217 0.30 -16.05 2.34
CA ALA A 217 0.66 -16.41 3.70
C ALA A 217 -0.55 -16.72 4.61
N GLY A 218 -1.79 -16.51 4.13
CA GLY A 218 -3.00 -16.82 4.88
C GLY A 218 -3.56 -15.66 5.69
N ALA A 219 -3.33 -14.41 5.28
CA ALA A 219 -4.02 -13.26 5.88
C ALA A 219 -5.55 -13.42 5.79
N ASP A 220 -6.25 -13.14 6.89
CA ASP A 220 -7.71 -13.15 6.94
C ASP A 220 -8.29 -12.02 6.09
N LEU A 221 -7.69 -10.83 6.22
CA LEU A 221 -7.96 -9.65 5.41
C LEU A 221 -6.64 -9.03 4.96
N CYS A 222 -6.53 -8.66 3.69
CA CYS A 222 -5.32 -8.07 3.13
C CYS A 222 -5.66 -6.92 2.19
N VAL A 223 -5.01 -5.77 2.35
CA VAL A 223 -5.26 -4.58 1.53
C VAL A 223 -4.12 -4.32 0.56
N HIS A 224 -4.45 -4.08 -0.71
CA HIS A 224 -3.51 -3.76 -1.78
C HIS A 224 -3.79 -2.40 -2.39
N SER A 225 -2.76 -1.55 -2.51
CA SER A 225 -2.82 -0.36 -3.36
C SER A 225 -2.40 -0.73 -4.78
N ILE A 226 -3.36 -1.18 -5.58
CA ILE A 226 -3.11 -1.54 -6.99
C ILE A 226 -2.38 -0.43 -7.74
N HIS A 227 -2.74 0.84 -7.48
CA HIS A 227 -2.15 2.00 -8.13
C HIS A 227 -0.68 2.29 -7.80
N LYS A 228 -0.11 1.68 -6.75
CA LYS A 228 1.28 1.95 -6.36
C LYS A 228 2.27 1.24 -7.29
N ILE A 229 1.97 0.00 -7.66
CA ILE A 229 2.91 -0.87 -8.40
C ILE A 229 2.30 -1.43 -9.68
N LEU A 230 1.00 -1.69 -9.69
CA LEU A 230 0.25 -2.14 -10.86
C LEU A 230 -0.38 -0.93 -11.57
N SER A 231 -1.12 -1.18 -12.66
CA SER A 231 -1.61 -0.14 -13.60
C SER A 231 -2.98 0.45 -13.27
N ALA A 232 -3.35 0.51 -11.99
CA ALA A 232 -4.56 1.24 -11.61
C ALA A 232 -4.28 2.75 -11.46
N LEU A 233 -5.31 3.57 -11.70
CA LEU A 233 -5.24 4.99 -11.39
C LEU A 233 -5.14 5.21 -9.88
N SER A 234 -4.54 6.33 -9.46
CA SER A 234 -4.43 6.72 -8.05
C SER A 234 -5.75 6.56 -7.30
N GLN A 235 -5.67 6.12 -6.04
CA GLN A 235 -6.79 5.67 -5.19
C GLN A 235 -7.30 4.26 -5.50
N GLY A 236 -6.93 3.65 -6.62
CA GLY A 236 -7.35 2.30 -7.00
C GLY A 236 -6.74 1.27 -6.07
N SER A 237 -7.58 0.57 -5.31
CA SER A 237 -7.14 -0.39 -4.29
C SER A 237 -8.11 -1.55 -4.18
N VAL A 238 -7.69 -2.61 -3.49
CA VAL A 238 -8.48 -3.82 -3.28
C VAL A 238 -8.36 -4.27 -1.83
N LEU A 239 -9.48 -4.68 -1.23
CA LEU A 239 -9.50 -5.46 -0.01
C LEU A 239 -9.76 -6.93 -0.36
N HIS A 240 -8.80 -7.79 -0.08
CA HIS A 240 -8.93 -9.24 -0.16
C HIS A 240 -9.49 -9.79 1.16
N PHE A 241 -10.38 -10.77 1.04
CA PHE A 241 -11.03 -11.45 2.15
C PHE A 241 -10.83 -12.96 2.01
N ASN A 242 -10.24 -13.56 3.03
CA ASN A 242 -9.97 -15.00 3.09
C ASN A 242 -10.09 -15.56 4.52
N SER A 243 -11.16 -15.21 5.23
CA SER A 243 -11.32 -15.55 6.65
C SER A 243 -12.48 -16.49 6.94
N ASP A 244 -12.32 -17.31 7.98
CA ASP A 244 -13.38 -18.05 8.69
C ASP A 244 -13.76 -17.39 10.03
N LEU A 245 -13.00 -16.38 10.47
CA LEU A 245 -13.16 -15.70 11.77
C LEU A 245 -13.87 -14.34 11.64
N VAL A 246 -13.94 -13.78 10.43
CA VAL A 246 -14.56 -12.48 10.13
C VAL A 246 -15.89 -12.70 9.38
N ASP A 247 -16.94 -11.97 9.75
CA ASP A 247 -18.21 -12.01 9.03
C ASP A 247 -18.10 -11.26 7.67
N LEU A 248 -18.27 -12.01 6.59
CA LEU A 248 -18.29 -11.49 5.22
C LEU A 248 -19.40 -10.44 5.02
N ASN A 249 -20.59 -10.64 5.58
CA ASN A 249 -21.71 -9.72 5.37
C ASN A 249 -21.50 -8.40 6.09
N ARG A 250 -20.95 -8.44 7.31
CA ARG A 250 -20.43 -7.25 8.00
C ARG A 250 -19.37 -6.54 7.15
N THR A 251 -18.41 -7.27 6.59
CA THR A 251 -17.36 -6.70 5.72
C THR A 251 -17.96 -5.98 4.51
N LYS A 252 -18.91 -6.61 3.81
CA LYS A 252 -19.63 -5.98 2.68
C LYS A 252 -20.30 -4.67 3.07
N LYS A 253 -21.01 -4.64 4.20
CA LYS A 253 -21.68 -3.43 4.70
C LYS A 253 -20.68 -2.32 5.00
N ILE A 254 -19.55 -2.65 5.63
CA ILE A 254 -18.50 -1.68 5.98
C ILE A 254 -17.82 -1.12 4.75
N VAL A 255 -17.44 -1.98 3.80
CA VAL A 255 -16.89 -1.56 2.52
C VAL A 255 -17.87 -0.62 1.82
N SER A 256 -19.16 -0.95 1.80
CA SER A 256 -20.21 -0.09 1.23
C SER A 256 -20.30 1.27 1.94
N MET A 257 -20.24 1.32 3.28
CA MET A 257 -20.26 2.57 4.06
C MET A 257 -19.06 3.48 3.81
N LEU A 258 -17.87 2.92 3.57
CA LEU A 258 -16.64 3.69 3.41
C LEU A 258 -16.40 4.19 1.99
N GLN A 259 -17.28 3.85 1.05
CA GLN A 259 -17.18 4.24 -0.35
C GLN A 259 -18.13 5.37 -0.72
N SER A 260 -17.77 6.12 -1.76
CA SER A 260 -18.65 7.14 -2.32
C SER A 260 -19.89 6.48 -2.94
N THR A 261 -21.07 7.06 -2.67
CA THR A 261 -22.34 6.69 -3.33
C THR A 261 -22.34 6.96 -4.84
N SER A 262 -21.37 7.75 -5.30
CA SER A 262 -21.11 8.05 -6.71
C SER A 262 -19.69 7.60 -7.04
N PRO A 263 -19.47 6.29 -7.29
CA PRO A 263 -18.13 5.78 -7.47
C PRO A 263 -17.54 6.20 -8.82
N ASN A 264 -16.22 6.37 -8.86
CA ASN A 264 -15.52 6.67 -10.10
C ASN A 264 -15.33 5.39 -10.93
N TYR A 265 -16.11 5.25 -12.01
CA TYR A 265 -16.07 4.05 -12.86
C TYR A 265 -14.79 3.91 -13.67
N MET A 266 -14.10 5.01 -14.01
CA MET A 266 -12.78 4.94 -14.64
C MET A 266 -11.76 4.31 -13.70
N LEU A 267 -11.82 4.66 -12.42
CA LEU A 267 -10.96 4.07 -11.41
C LEU A 267 -11.22 2.57 -11.27
N LEU A 268 -12.49 2.16 -11.15
CA LEU A 268 -12.87 0.74 -11.10
C LEU A 268 -12.42 -0.03 -12.35
N ALA A 269 -12.59 0.56 -13.53
CA ALA A 269 -12.15 -0.04 -14.79
C ALA A 269 -10.62 -0.21 -14.83
N SER A 270 -9.87 0.75 -14.29
CA SER A 270 -8.41 0.64 -14.20
C SER A 270 -7.96 -0.51 -13.29
N ILE A 271 -8.70 -0.79 -12.21
CA ILE A 271 -8.42 -1.93 -11.32
C ILE A 271 -8.68 -3.26 -12.06
N ASP A 272 -9.80 -3.36 -12.79
CA ASP A 272 -10.13 -4.55 -13.59
C ASP A 272 -9.07 -4.83 -14.67
N LEU A 273 -8.63 -3.79 -15.38
CA LEU A 273 -7.56 -3.89 -16.38
C LEU A 273 -6.20 -4.22 -15.76
N ALA A 274 -5.87 -3.65 -14.60
CA ALA A 274 -4.61 -3.93 -13.92
C ALA A 274 -4.50 -5.40 -13.52
N ARG A 275 -5.59 -5.99 -13.01
CA ARG A 275 -5.68 -7.44 -12.75
C ARG A 275 -5.44 -8.24 -14.03
N LYS A 276 -6.15 -7.92 -15.11
CA LYS A 276 -5.96 -8.63 -16.39
C LYS A 276 -4.50 -8.59 -16.82
N GLN A 277 -3.89 -7.40 -16.82
CA GLN A 277 -2.52 -7.21 -17.28
C GLN A 277 -1.51 -8.00 -16.44
N VAL A 278 -1.60 -7.93 -15.12
CA VAL A 278 -0.66 -8.63 -14.24
C VAL A 278 -0.85 -10.14 -14.31
N TYR A 279 -2.09 -10.62 -14.48
CA TYR A 279 -2.34 -12.05 -14.65
C TYR A 279 -1.79 -12.58 -15.99
N GLU A 280 -1.96 -11.84 -17.09
CA GLU A 280 -1.54 -12.29 -18.42
C GLU A 280 -0.04 -12.14 -18.68
N SER A 281 0.60 -11.13 -18.09
CA SER A 281 1.96 -10.72 -18.45
C SER A 281 2.84 -10.34 -17.27
N GLY A 282 2.34 -10.45 -16.03
CA GLY A 282 3.04 -10.06 -14.81
C GLY A 282 4.40 -10.72 -14.71
N GLU A 283 4.49 -12.05 -14.87
CA GLU A 283 5.74 -12.78 -14.76
C GLU A 283 6.82 -12.18 -15.69
N LYS A 284 6.53 -12.06 -16.99
CA LYS A 284 7.46 -11.49 -17.98
C LYS A 284 7.82 -10.03 -17.70
N MET A 285 6.84 -9.21 -17.27
CA MET A 285 7.06 -7.80 -16.94
C MET A 285 7.98 -7.67 -15.73
N PHE A 286 7.71 -8.43 -14.67
CA PHE A 286 8.50 -8.41 -13.44
C PHE A 286 9.88 -9.00 -13.61
N SER A 287 10.08 -10.05 -14.42
CA SER A 287 11.43 -10.55 -14.72
C SER A 287 12.34 -9.48 -15.31
N ARG A 288 11.78 -8.54 -16.10
CA ARG A 288 12.55 -7.40 -16.64
C ARG A 288 12.82 -6.35 -15.57
N ILE A 289 11.81 -6.00 -14.78
CA ILE A 289 11.90 -5.01 -13.70
C ILE A 289 12.92 -5.46 -12.65
N ILE A 290 12.86 -6.71 -12.19
CA ILE A 290 13.82 -7.30 -11.26
C ILE A 290 15.24 -7.18 -11.82
N ARG A 291 15.45 -7.55 -13.09
CA ARG A 291 16.76 -7.44 -13.73
C ARG A 291 17.30 -6.01 -13.73
N TRP A 292 16.45 -5.03 -14.02
CA TRP A 292 16.86 -3.62 -14.00
C TRP A 292 17.10 -3.09 -12.59
N ALA A 293 16.27 -3.49 -11.63
CA ALA A 293 16.43 -3.13 -10.23
C ALA A 293 17.75 -3.68 -9.67
N GLU A 294 18.05 -4.95 -9.91
CA GLU A 294 19.31 -5.58 -9.47
C GLU A 294 20.53 -5.00 -10.20
N TRP A 295 20.40 -4.70 -11.51
CA TRP A 295 21.46 -3.99 -12.22
C TRP A 295 21.72 -2.62 -11.60
N ALA A 296 20.68 -1.83 -11.31
CA ALA A 296 20.80 -0.52 -10.70
C ALA A 296 21.42 -0.62 -9.30
N ARG A 297 20.93 -1.56 -8.47
CA ARG A 297 21.48 -1.85 -7.14
C ARG A 297 22.97 -2.19 -7.20
N GLY A 298 23.37 -3.06 -8.12
CA GLY A 298 24.77 -3.43 -8.34
C GLY A 298 25.64 -2.25 -8.77
N ARG A 299 25.12 -1.35 -9.62
CA ARG A 299 25.83 -0.13 -10.02
C ARG A 299 25.93 0.87 -8.88
N THR A 300 24.85 1.12 -8.15
CA THR A 300 24.84 1.99 -6.98
C THR A 300 25.84 1.52 -5.92
N ASN A 301 25.96 0.21 -5.70
CA ASN A 301 26.92 -0.35 -4.73
C ASN A 301 28.39 -0.32 -5.18
N GLN A 302 28.67 0.10 -6.42
CA GLN A 302 30.04 0.38 -6.89
C GLN A 302 30.44 1.85 -6.67
N LEU A 303 29.48 2.70 -6.31
CA LEU A 303 29.73 4.10 -5.97
C LEU A 303 30.35 4.22 -4.57
N LYS A 304 31.07 5.31 -4.32
CA LYS A 304 31.77 5.50 -3.04
C LYS A 304 30.81 5.93 -1.94
N ASN A 305 29.86 6.80 -2.27
CA ASN A 305 29.05 7.53 -1.31
C ASN A 305 27.59 7.05 -1.23
N PHE A 306 27.25 5.97 -1.94
CA PHE A 306 25.90 5.40 -1.94
C PHE A 306 25.94 3.92 -1.56
N PHE A 307 24.87 3.46 -0.93
CA PHE A 307 24.69 2.06 -0.61
C PHE A 307 23.22 1.66 -0.75
N CYS A 308 22.96 0.54 -1.40
CA CYS A 308 21.63 0.00 -1.64
C CYS A 308 21.63 -1.47 -1.22
N PHE A 309 21.03 -1.77 -0.06
CA PHE A 309 21.11 -3.10 0.53
C PHE A 309 20.52 -4.17 -0.40
N THR A 310 21.08 -5.37 -0.32
CA THR A 310 20.76 -6.52 -1.17
C THR A 310 19.77 -7.46 -0.49
N ARG A 311 19.09 -8.30 -1.28
CA ARG A 311 18.20 -9.33 -0.75
C ARG A 311 18.94 -10.29 0.20
N ASP A 312 20.16 -10.70 -0.16
CA ASP A 312 20.99 -11.58 0.67
C ASP A 312 21.30 -10.99 2.06
N GLU A 313 21.56 -9.67 2.13
CA GLU A 313 21.80 -8.98 3.40
C GLU A 313 20.55 -8.93 4.28
N ILE A 314 19.38 -8.76 3.67
CA ILE A 314 18.08 -8.79 4.37
C ILE A 314 17.74 -10.21 4.84
N GLN A 315 18.01 -11.23 4.02
CA GLN A 315 17.79 -12.64 4.36
C GLN A 315 18.66 -13.12 5.52
N LYS A 316 19.92 -12.67 5.61
CA LYS A 316 20.79 -12.94 6.77
C LYS A 316 20.22 -12.40 8.08
N ARG A 317 19.28 -11.45 8.04
CA ARG A 317 18.59 -10.89 9.21
C ARG A 317 17.25 -11.58 9.52
N GLY A 318 16.87 -12.59 8.74
CA GLY A 318 15.61 -13.32 8.93
C GLY A 318 14.38 -12.66 8.27
N TYR A 319 14.60 -11.75 7.31
CA TYR A 319 13.55 -11.06 6.55
C TYR A 319 13.69 -11.36 5.06
N ASP A 320 12.77 -10.90 4.22
CA ASP A 320 12.93 -10.98 2.76
C ASP A 320 12.71 -9.60 2.09
N LEU A 321 13.17 -9.43 0.86
CA LEU A 321 13.17 -8.13 0.18
C LEU A 321 12.38 -8.16 -1.14
N ASP A 322 11.43 -7.23 -1.26
CA ASP A 322 10.91 -6.80 -2.56
C ASP A 322 11.99 -6.00 -3.30
N VAL A 323 12.71 -6.71 -4.17
CA VAL A 323 13.84 -6.19 -4.93
C VAL A 323 13.47 -5.04 -5.88
N THR A 324 12.18 -4.82 -6.15
CA THR A 324 11.71 -3.66 -6.95
C THR A 324 11.78 -2.34 -6.20
N LYS A 325 12.13 -2.36 -4.90
CA LYS A 325 12.40 -1.18 -4.08
C LYS A 325 13.90 -0.93 -4.04
N LEU A 326 14.32 0.22 -4.55
CA LEU A 326 15.67 0.72 -4.43
C LEU A 326 15.72 1.68 -3.25
N THR A 327 16.03 1.17 -2.06
CA THR A 327 16.37 2.00 -0.90
C THR A 327 17.86 2.29 -0.92
N ILE A 328 18.20 3.53 -1.22
CA ILE A 328 19.57 3.99 -1.45
C ILE A 328 19.95 4.90 -0.28
N ASN A 329 20.78 4.39 0.61
CA ASN A 329 21.41 5.17 1.66
C ASN A 329 22.39 6.17 1.04
N VAL A 330 22.34 7.41 1.52
CA VAL A 330 23.12 8.54 1.01
C VAL A 330 24.02 9.17 2.08
N THR A 331 24.11 8.61 3.29
CA THR A 331 24.76 9.26 4.44
C THR A 331 26.24 9.55 4.21
N ARG A 332 26.92 8.72 3.40
CA ARG A 332 28.32 8.88 2.99
C ARG A 332 28.57 10.08 2.08
N THR A 333 27.53 10.65 1.49
CA THR A 333 27.65 11.94 0.76
C THR A 333 27.80 13.13 1.72
N GLY A 334 27.55 12.95 3.01
CA GLY A 334 27.44 14.03 4.01
C GLY A 334 26.12 14.81 3.97
N LEU A 335 25.24 14.49 3.01
CA LEU A 335 23.93 15.09 2.81
C LEU A 335 22.82 14.16 3.30
N SER A 336 21.67 14.73 3.66
CA SER A 336 20.47 13.95 3.97
C SER A 336 19.78 13.49 2.69
N GLY A 337 18.96 12.43 2.77
CA GLY A 337 18.11 11.99 1.66
C GLY A 337 17.30 13.13 1.05
N TYR A 338 16.67 13.98 1.86
CA TYR A 338 15.95 15.18 1.40
C TYR A 338 16.79 16.11 0.51
N LYS A 339 18.10 16.24 0.78
CA LYS A 339 18.97 17.12 0.01
C LYS A 339 19.38 16.49 -1.31
N ILE A 340 19.60 15.17 -1.34
CA ILE A 340 19.85 14.46 -2.59
C ILE A 340 18.57 14.42 -3.44
N GLU A 341 17.39 14.27 -2.84
CA GLU A 341 16.10 14.39 -3.52
C GLU A 341 15.92 15.79 -4.16
N ASP A 342 16.22 16.87 -3.43
CA ASP A 342 16.21 18.24 -3.96
C ASP A 342 17.11 18.36 -5.21
N ILE A 343 18.33 17.78 -5.16
CA ILE A 343 19.30 17.79 -6.26
C ILE A 343 18.79 16.98 -7.46
N LEU A 344 18.31 15.75 -7.22
CA LEU A 344 17.73 14.90 -8.26
C LEU A 344 16.57 15.60 -8.97
N SER A 345 15.67 16.24 -8.22
CA SER A 345 14.53 16.93 -8.80
C SER A 345 14.93 18.17 -9.58
N ARG A 346 15.83 19.01 -9.03
CA ARG A 346 16.17 20.32 -9.62
C ARG A 346 17.12 20.19 -10.80
N ASP A 347 18.15 19.35 -10.65
CA ASP A 347 19.29 19.34 -11.56
C ASP A 347 19.19 18.19 -12.58
N TYR A 348 18.43 17.13 -12.26
CA TYR A 348 18.28 15.95 -13.11
C TYR A 348 16.84 15.67 -13.57
N GLY A 349 15.84 16.39 -13.02
CA GLY A 349 14.43 16.15 -13.33
C GLY A 349 13.90 14.80 -12.84
N ILE A 350 14.52 14.23 -11.81
CA ILE A 350 14.17 12.91 -11.25
C ILE A 350 13.43 13.10 -9.92
N GLN A 351 12.25 12.51 -9.82
CA GLN A 351 11.48 12.46 -8.57
C GLN A 351 11.50 11.04 -8.03
N VAL A 352 11.94 10.89 -6.78
CA VAL A 352 11.83 9.63 -6.04
C VAL A 352 10.50 9.61 -5.28
N ASP A 353 10.10 8.43 -4.82
CA ASP A 353 8.81 8.25 -4.15
C ASP A 353 8.85 8.77 -2.71
N CYS A 354 10.00 8.60 -2.05
CA CYS A 354 10.24 9.12 -0.72
C CYS A 354 11.73 9.37 -0.50
N ALA A 355 12.03 10.34 0.34
CA ALA A 355 13.30 10.49 1.00
C ALA A 355 13.08 10.59 2.50
N ASP A 356 14.03 10.05 3.27
CA ASP A 356 14.15 10.36 4.67
C ASP A 356 15.50 11.03 4.92
N ILE A 357 15.92 11.06 6.18
CA ILE A 357 17.18 11.69 6.54
C ILE A 357 18.41 10.90 6.08
N PHE A 358 18.29 9.60 5.88
CA PHE A 358 19.35 8.65 5.56
C PHE A 358 19.33 8.19 4.11
N SER A 359 18.14 8.01 3.55
CA SER A 359 17.92 7.24 2.33
C SER A 359 16.96 7.91 1.36
N LEU A 360 17.10 7.54 0.09
CA LEU A 360 16.12 7.70 -0.97
C LEU A 360 15.40 6.38 -1.20
N ILE A 361 14.15 6.43 -1.61
CA ILE A 361 13.37 5.25 -1.98
C ILE A 361 12.80 5.46 -3.37
N ALA A 362 13.40 4.76 -4.35
CA ALA A 362 12.89 4.69 -5.71
C ALA A 362 12.09 3.38 -5.88
N ILE A 363 10.82 3.52 -6.23
CA ILE A 363 9.91 2.40 -6.42
C ILE A 363 9.78 2.08 -7.90
N MET A 364 10.00 0.81 -8.25
CA MET A 364 9.75 0.32 -9.61
C MET A 364 8.41 -0.41 -9.68
N GLY A 365 7.59 -0.03 -10.64
CA GLY A 365 6.29 -0.66 -10.93
C GLY A 365 6.23 -1.18 -12.36
N ILE A 366 5.08 -1.73 -12.77
CA ILE A 366 4.94 -2.34 -14.11
C ILE A 366 5.11 -1.35 -15.26
N GLY A 367 4.98 -0.05 -14.98
CA GLY A 367 5.25 1.03 -15.94
C GLY A 367 6.72 1.46 -16.03
N SER A 368 7.59 1.01 -15.12
CA SER A 368 9.01 1.35 -15.14
C SER A 368 9.69 0.81 -16.39
N ASN A 369 10.63 1.56 -16.93
CA ASN A 369 11.40 1.15 -18.11
C ASN A 369 12.91 1.31 -17.87
N LYS A 370 13.70 0.64 -18.72
CA LYS A 370 15.16 0.60 -18.61
C LYS A 370 15.81 1.99 -18.63
N LYS A 371 15.33 2.91 -19.48
CA LYS A 371 15.95 4.21 -19.69
C LYS A 371 15.86 5.09 -18.45
N ASP A 372 14.72 5.07 -17.77
CA ASP A 372 14.51 5.85 -16.54
C ASP A 372 15.42 5.34 -15.42
N VAL A 373 15.59 4.02 -15.33
CA VAL A 373 16.50 3.38 -14.36
C VAL A 373 17.97 3.76 -14.65
N GLU A 374 18.38 3.71 -15.93
CA GLU A 374 19.72 4.15 -16.34
C GLU A 374 19.93 5.64 -16.02
N THR A 375 18.91 6.47 -16.22
CA THR A 375 18.96 7.91 -15.92
C THR A 375 19.14 8.17 -14.42
N LEU A 376 18.46 7.41 -13.55
CA LEU A 376 18.69 7.46 -12.11
C LEU A 376 20.13 7.07 -11.75
N VAL A 377 20.63 5.96 -12.27
CA VAL A 377 21.99 5.49 -11.97
C VAL A 377 23.03 6.51 -12.44
N THR A 378 22.89 7.06 -13.66
CA THR A 378 23.81 8.08 -14.18
C THR A 378 23.78 9.36 -13.33
N ALA A 379 22.61 9.79 -12.85
CA ALA A 379 22.54 10.93 -11.93
C ALA A 379 23.28 10.65 -10.62
N LEU A 380 23.13 9.45 -10.04
CA LEU A 380 23.86 9.06 -8.83
C LEU A 380 25.37 8.99 -9.07
N GLU A 381 25.81 8.47 -10.21
CA GLU A 381 27.23 8.45 -10.62
C GLU A 381 27.81 9.88 -10.67
N GLU A 382 27.09 10.84 -11.25
CA GLU A 382 27.54 12.23 -11.26
C GLU A 382 27.54 12.85 -9.86
N ILE A 383 26.50 12.62 -9.06
CA ILE A 383 26.41 13.13 -7.68
C ILE A 383 27.56 12.57 -6.83
N ASP A 384 27.92 11.30 -7.00
CA ASP A 384 29.05 10.64 -6.32
C ASP A 384 30.38 11.37 -6.55
N THR A 385 30.57 11.96 -7.73
CA THR A 385 31.78 12.75 -8.05
C THR A 385 31.76 14.17 -7.47
N LYS A 386 30.57 14.77 -7.34
CA LYS A 386 30.40 16.18 -6.94
C LYS A 386 30.33 16.34 -5.42
N TYR A 387 29.70 15.39 -4.74
CA TYR A 387 29.43 15.46 -3.31
C TYR A 387 30.19 14.34 -2.59
N HIS A 388 31.08 14.76 -1.71
CA HIS A 388 31.84 13.90 -0.81
C HIS A 388 31.84 14.58 0.56
N GLY A 389 31.63 13.81 1.62
CA GLY A 389 31.53 14.35 2.96
C GLY A 389 31.84 13.31 4.02
N GLU A 390 32.00 13.76 5.26
CA GLU A 390 32.06 12.84 6.40
C GLU A 390 30.70 12.17 6.57
N GLU A 391 30.71 10.84 6.61
CA GLU A 391 29.52 10.02 6.82
C GLU A 391 28.82 10.46 8.10
N LYS A 392 27.56 10.84 7.96
CA LYS A 392 26.73 11.23 9.10
C LYS A 392 26.15 9.99 9.78
N ASN A 393 26.85 9.51 10.79
CA ASN A 393 26.42 8.38 11.63
C ASN A 393 25.41 8.86 12.68
N TRP A 394 24.15 9.06 12.29
CA TRP A 394 23.11 9.35 13.27
C TRP A 394 22.61 8.07 13.92
N ILE A 395 22.44 8.08 15.24
CA ILE A 395 21.84 6.96 15.95
C ILE A 395 20.33 7.15 15.91
N LEU A 396 19.64 6.26 15.19
CA LEU A 396 18.19 6.28 15.12
C LEU A 396 17.62 5.75 16.44
N ASN A 397 17.21 6.66 17.31
CA ASN A 397 16.57 6.33 18.58
C ASN A 397 15.05 6.56 18.48
N LEU A 398 14.29 5.48 18.55
CA LEU A 398 12.84 5.58 18.65
C LEU A 398 12.43 5.92 20.08
N PRO A 399 11.43 6.79 20.28
CA PRO A 399 10.88 7.03 21.60
C PRO A 399 10.30 5.73 22.15
N SER A 400 10.57 5.45 23.43
CA SER A 400 10.09 4.23 24.05
C SER A 400 8.56 4.23 24.15
N LEU A 401 7.94 3.03 24.15
CA LEU A 401 6.51 2.87 24.42
C LEU A 401 6.13 3.08 25.89
N SER A 402 7.03 3.62 26.72
CA SER A 402 6.78 3.85 28.15
C SER A 402 5.71 4.91 28.43
N THR A 403 5.21 5.60 27.40
CA THR A 403 4.07 6.50 27.56
C THR A 403 2.84 5.67 27.89
N GLU A 404 2.38 5.79 29.14
CA GLU A 404 1.15 5.16 29.60
C GLU A 404 -0.03 5.62 28.74
N MET A 405 -0.77 4.67 28.15
CA MET A 405 -2.03 4.99 27.49
C MET A 405 -3.08 5.27 28.56
N VAL A 406 -3.22 6.54 28.92
CA VAL A 406 -4.19 7.02 29.92
C VAL A 406 -5.60 7.20 29.35
N MET A 407 -5.75 7.19 28.02
CA MET A 407 -7.03 7.38 27.33
C MET A 407 -7.01 6.71 25.96
N MET A 408 -8.18 6.23 25.51
CA MET A 408 -8.34 5.61 24.20
C MET A 408 -8.12 6.63 23.06
N PRO A 409 -7.43 6.27 21.96
CA PRO A 409 -7.25 7.17 20.82
C PRO A 409 -8.57 7.75 20.29
N ARG A 410 -9.65 6.95 20.33
CA ARG A 410 -11.00 7.40 19.98
C ARG A 410 -11.49 8.52 20.89
N ASP A 411 -11.42 8.33 22.19
CA ASP A 411 -11.95 9.29 23.17
C ASP A 411 -11.12 10.57 23.19
N VAL A 412 -9.81 10.46 23.00
CA VAL A 412 -8.92 11.62 22.81
C VAL A 412 -9.33 12.41 21.57
N PHE A 413 -9.54 11.75 20.44
CA PHE A 413 -9.92 12.40 19.18
C PHE A 413 -11.27 13.13 19.28
N PHE A 414 -12.25 12.58 19.99
CA PHE A 414 -13.57 13.19 20.17
C PHE A 414 -13.68 14.10 21.41
N SER A 415 -12.58 14.32 22.14
CA SER A 415 -12.58 15.23 23.28
C SER A 415 -12.73 16.68 22.82
N TYR A 416 -13.70 17.40 23.40
CA TYR A 416 -13.89 18.83 23.16
C TYR A 416 -12.98 19.71 24.02
N ASN A 417 -12.42 19.16 25.10
CA ASN A 417 -11.56 19.90 26.02
C ASN A 417 -10.10 19.84 25.55
N THR A 418 -9.79 20.58 24.48
CA THR A 418 -8.45 20.62 23.88
C THR A 418 -7.83 22.02 24.00
N LYS A 419 -6.51 22.07 24.06
CA LYS A 419 -5.76 23.34 24.00
C LYS A 419 -4.49 23.15 23.19
N ARG A 420 -4.08 24.19 22.46
CA ARG A 420 -2.79 24.20 21.78
C ARG A 420 -1.69 24.43 22.82
N VAL A 421 -0.77 23.48 22.92
CA VAL A 421 0.37 23.56 23.84
C VAL A 421 1.65 23.62 23.00
N PRO A 422 2.57 24.57 23.25
CA PRO A 422 3.89 24.54 22.63
C PRO A 422 4.62 23.24 22.96
N VAL A 423 5.35 22.65 22.01
CA VAL A 423 6.08 21.38 22.20
C VAL A 423 6.96 21.39 23.46
N ARG A 424 7.62 22.51 23.77
CA ARG A 424 8.46 22.66 24.97
C ARG A 424 7.68 22.57 26.30
N LYS A 425 6.35 22.67 26.25
CA LYS A 425 5.43 22.62 27.41
C LYS A 425 4.45 21.45 27.33
N SER A 426 4.60 20.53 26.37
CA SER A 426 3.63 19.45 26.13
C SER A 426 3.84 18.22 27.02
N ALA A 427 4.93 18.14 27.78
CA ALA A 427 5.13 17.05 28.73
C ALA A 427 3.98 16.99 29.74
N GLY A 428 3.43 15.78 29.94
CA GLY A 428 2.27 15.54 30.82
C GLY A 428 0.90 15.83 30.19
N TYR A 429 0.84 16.30 28.94
CA TYR A 429 -0.43 16.45 28.20
C TYR A 429 -0.72 15.21 27.35
N ILE A 430 -2.02 14.93 27.17
CA ILE A 430 -2.51 13.92 26.24
C ILE A 430 -2.54 14.57 24.84
N SER A 431 -1.89 13.92 23.87
CA SER A 431 -1.79 14.41 22.49
C SER A 431 -2.97 14.00 21.63
#